data_AF-A0A1I4J9X9-F1
#
_entry.id   AF-A0A1I4J9X9-F1
#
_cell.length_a   1.000
_cell.length_b   1.000
_cell.length_c   1.000
_cell.angle_alpha   90.00
_cell.angle_beta   90.00
_cell.angle_gamma   90.00
#
_symmetry.space_group_name_H-M   'P 1'
#
loop_
_entity.id
_entity.type
_entity.pdbx_description
1 polymer ?
#
loop_
_entity_poly.entity_id
_entity_poly.type
_entity_poly.pdbx_seq_one_letter_code
_entity_poly.pdbx_strand_id
1 'polypeptide(L)'
;MWHTLAQAIELTGRSRRSLYRDMDVGRVSYRIRDDGRRELETSELIRVYGPLRAMARVGTPVGTPPVEPLAAILEELQGIREENRLLREEVRELRAAMLRGLDGN
;
A
#
# COMPACT_ATOMS: atom_id res chain seq x y z
N MET A 1 -10.16 -7.58 -22.40
CA MET A 1 -10.82 -8.84 -21.98
C MET A 1 -11.97 -8.48 -21.07
N TRP A 2 -13.12 -9.16 -21.20
CA TRP A 2 -14.33 -8.87 -20.43
C TRP A 2 -14.50 -9.88 -19.29
N HIS A 3 -14.93 -9.38 -18.13
CA HIS A 3 -15.08 -10.16 -16.91
C HIS A 3 -16.49 -10.03 -16.36
N THR A 4 -17.04 -11.15 -15.92
CA THR A 4 -18.22 -11.17 -15.07
C THR A 4 -17.97 -10.44 -13.75
N LEU A 5 -19.05 -10.06 -13.06
CA LEU A 5 -18.94 -9.47 -11.73
C LEU A 5 -18.19 -10.38 -10.73
N ALA A 6 -18.36 -11.70 -10.81
CA ALA A 6 -17.63 -12.63 -9.95
C ALA A 6 -16.12 -12.60 -10.22
N GLN A 7 -15.73 -12.64 -11.50
CA GLN A 7 -14.32 -12.51 -11.89
C GLN A 7 -13.74 -11.15 -11.49
N ALA A 8 -14.48 -10.06 -11.64
CA ALA A 8 -14.05 -8.73 -11.23
C ALA A 8 -13.81 -8.62 -9.71
N ILE A 9 -14.62 -9.31 -8.89
CA ILE A 9 -14.42 -9.42 -7.44
C ILE A 9 -13.08 -10.10 -7.14
N GLU A 10 -12.81 -11.24 -7.76
CA GLU A 10 -11.54 -11.97 -7.58
C GLU A 10 -10.33 -11.16 -8.06
N LEU A 11 -10.46 -10.49 -9.20
CA LEU A 11 -9.39 -9.70 -9.81
C LEU A 11 -9.04 -8.45 -9.01
N THR A 12 -10.03 -7.78 -8.42
CA THR A 12 -9.82 -6.49 -7.73
C THR A 12 -9.73 -6.63 -6.21
N GLY A 13 -10.29 -7.71 -5.65
CA GLY A 13 -10.53 -7.88 -4.22
C GLY A 13 -11.56 -6.91 -3.63
N ARG A 14 -12.37 -6.27 -4.47
CA ARG A 14 -13.46 -5.39 -4.02
C ARG A 14 -14.72 -6.19 -3.75
N SER A 15 -15.52 -5.73 -2.80
CA SER A 15 -16.83 -6.34 -2.56
C SER A 15 -17.79 -6.05 -3.72
N ARG A 16 -18.75 -6.94 -3.93
CA ARG A 16 -19.84 -6.78 -4.91
C ARG A 16 -20.55 -5.41 -4.78
N ARG A 17 -20.82 -4.97 -3.54
CA ARG A 17 -21.46 -3.67 -3.25
C ARG A 17 -20.60 -2.49 -3.70
N SER A 18 -19.28 -2.57 -3.55
CA SER A 18 -18.36 -1.52 -4.02
C SER A 18 -18.41 -1.41 -5.54
N LEU A 19 -18.35 -2.54 -6.25
CA LEU A 19 -18.37 -2.55 -7.70
C LEU A 19 -19.69 -1.97 -8.25
N TYR A 20 -20.83 -2.35 -7.69
CA TYR A 20 -22.12 -1.74 -8.09
C TYR A 20 -22.15 -0.24 -7.83
N ARG A 21 -21.71 0.21 -6.66
CA ARG A 21 -21.64 1.65 -6.36
C ARG A 21 -20.77 2.39 -7.38
N ASP A 22 -19.60 1.83 -7.69
CA ASP A 22 -18.66 2.42 -8.65
C ASP A 22 -19.27 2.46 -10.08
N MET A 23 -20.09 1.48 -10.46
CA MET A 23 -20.84 1.51 -11.72
C MET A 23 -21.93 2.58 -11.69
N ASP A 24 -22.70 2.66 -10.61
CA ASP A 24 -23.85 3.56 -10.48
C ASP A 24 -23.41 5.03 -10.50
N VAL A 25 -22.22 5.34 -9.96
CA VAL A 25 -21.63 6.68 -10.02
C VAL A 25 -20.80 6.92 -11.30
N GLY A 26 -20.76 5.97 -12.24
CA GLY A 26 -20.03 6.09 -13.50
C GLY A 26 -18.51 6.07 -13.36
N ARG A 27 -17.98 5.63 -12.21
CA ARG A 27 -16.53 5.55 -11.97
C ARG A 27 -15.88 4.44 -12.79
N VAL A 28 -16.59 3.32 -12.98
CA VAL A 28 -16.17 2.19 -13.82
C VAL A 28 -17.21 1.91 -14.90
N SER A 29 -16.75 1.81 -16.14
CA SER A 29 -17.62 1.47 -17.27
C SER A 29 -17.91 -0.04 -17.28
N TYR A 30 -19.11 -0.40 -17.73
CA TYR A 30 -19.51 -1.79 -17.92
C TYR A 30 -20.37 -1.90 -19.18
N ARG A 31 -20.48 -3.12 -19.71
CA ARG A 31 -21.47 -3.47 -20.74
C ARG A 31 -22.50 -4.45 -20.19
N ILE A 32 -23.62 -4.54 -20.86
CA ILE A 32 -24.64 -5.57 -20.62
C ILE A 32 -24.45 -6.64 -21.69
N ARG A 33 -24.27 -7.90 -21.28
CA ARG A 33 -24.24 -9.06 -22.19
C ARG A 33 -25.67 -9.42 -22.59
N ASP A 34 -25.83 -10.24 -23.62
CA ASP A 34 -27.12 -10.73 -24.12
C ASP A 34 -27.98 -11.44 -23.05
N ASP A 35 -27.38 -11.94 -21.97
CA ASP A 35 -28.06 -12.55 -20.82
C ASP A 35 -28.51 -11.53 -19.74
N GLY A 36 -28.36 -10.24 -20.01
CA GLY A 36 -28.69 -9.15 -19.09
C GLY A 36 -27.66 -8.92 -17.97
N ARG A 37 -26.58 -9.70 -17.91
CA ARG A 37 -25.56 -9.54 -16.86
C ARG A 37 -24.53 -8.48 -17.23
N ARG A 38 -24.04 -7.78 -16.21
CA ARG A 38 -22.98 -6.77 -16.36
C ARG A 38 -21.61 -7.43 -16.52
N GLU A 39 -20.81 -6.91 -17.45
CA GLU A 39 -19.40 -7.26 -17.62
C GLU A 39 -18.51 -6.01 -17.55
N LEU A 40 -17.32 -6.15 -16.96
CA LEU A 40 -16.32 -5.10 -16.87
C LEU A 40 -15.09 -5.45 -17.70
N GLU A 41 -14.50 -4.46 -18.34
CA GLU A 41 -13.29 -4.65 -19.12
C GLU A 41 -12.04 -4.59 -18.23
N THR A 42 -11.03 -5.43 -18.51
CA THR A 42 -9.73 -5.42 -17.81
C THR A 42 -9.09 -4.02 -17.75
N SER A 43 -9.10 -3.26 -18.85
CA SER A 43 -8.56 -1.90 -18.94
C SER A 43 -9.25 -0.96 -17.94
N GLU A 44 -10.57 -1.01 -17.87
CA GLU A 44 -11.38 -0.24 -16.92
C GLU A 44 -11.11 -0.66 -15.47
N LEU A 45 -10.99 -1.96 -15.20
CA LEU A 45 -10.63 -2.45 -13.87
C LEU A 45 -9.24 -1.93 -13.45
N ILE A 46 -8.25 -1.94 -14.34
CA ILE A 46 -6.90 -1.43 -14.06
C ILE A 46 -6.91 0.08 -13.87
N ARG A 47 -7.64 0.83 -14.71
CA ARG A 47 -7.75 2.30 -14.61
C ARG A 47 -8.30 2.75 -13.25
N VAL A 48 -9.31 2.04 -12.75
CA VAL A 48 -10.03 2.43 -11.53
C VAL A 48 -9.41 1.87 -10.26
N TYR A 49 -8.88 0.64 -10.31
CA TYR A 49 -8.44 -0.10 -9.12
C TYR A 49 -6.94 -0.39 -9.09
N GLY A 50 -6.20 -0.09 -10.16
CA GLY A 50 -4.78 -0.40 -10.27
C GLY A 50 -4.51 -1.86 -10.66
N PRO A 51 -3.28 -2.36 -10.42
CA PRO A 51 -2.89 -3.72 -10.76
C PRO A 51 -3.84 -4.78 -10.17
N LEU A 52 -4.25 -5.74 -11.01
CA LEU A 52 -5.19 -6.80 -10.61
C LEU A 52 -4.48 -7.93 -9.84
N ARG A 53 -5.15 -8.47 -8.83
CA ARG A 53 -4.64 -9.55 -7.95
C ARG A 53 -4.20 -10.80 -8.71
N ALA A 54 -4.90 -11.18 -9.77
CA ALA A 54 -4.52 -12.34 -10.58
C ALA A 54 -3.30 -12.07 -11.47
N MET A 55 -3.07 -10.82 -11.88
CA MET A 55 -1.89 -10.42 -12.65
C MET A 55 -0.65 -10.27 -11.76
N ALA A 56 -0.83 -9.99 -10.46
CA ALA A 56 0.25 -10.00 -9.48
C ALA A 56 0.89 -11.39 -9.28
N ARG A 57 0.24 -12.48 -9.73
CA ARG A 57 0.78 -13.86 -9.64
C ARG A 57 1.62 -14.28 -10.84
N VAL A 58 1.57 -13.55 -11.96
CA VAL A 58 2.36 -13.85 -13.16
C VAL A 58 3.36 -12.72 -13.38
N GLY A 59 4.51 -12.86 -12.72
CA GLY A 59 5.79 -12.32 -13.17
C GLY A 59 5.85 -10.83 -13.52
N THR A 60 5.80 -9.94 -12.52
CA THR A 60 6.70 -8.77 -12.42
C THR A 60 6.44 -8.04 -11.10
N PRO A 61 7.47 -7.79 -10.27
CA PRO A 61 7.30 -7.07 -9.01
C PRO A 61 7.19 -5.57 -9.32
N VAL A 62 5.98 -5.07 -9.54
CA VAL A 62 5.72 -3.63 -9.41
C VAL A 62 5.36 -3.36 -7.95
N GLY A 63 6.40 -3.09 -7.15
CA GLY A 63 6.36 -2.15 -6.03
C GLY A 63 5.28 -2.35 -4.96
N THR A 64 4.90 -3.57 -4.62
CA THR A 64 4.34 -3.80 -3.29
C THR A 64 5.55 -4.18 -2.42
N PRO A 65 6.02 -3.33 -1.49
CA PRO A 65 7.01 -3.77 -0.54
C PRO A 65 6.45 -5.02 0.16
N PRO A 66 7.31 -5.99 0.53
CA PRO A 66 6.88 -7.08 1.39
C PRO A 66 6.08 -6.47 2.53
N VAL A 67 4.85 -6.94 2.75
CA VAL A 67 4.16 -6.60 3.99
C VAL A 67 4.94 -7.35 5.06
N GLU A 68 6.00 -6.72 5.56
CA GLU A 68 6.70 -7.17 6.73
C GLU A 68 5.64 -7.37 7.82
N PRO A 69 5.67 -8.51 8.53
CA PRO A 69 4.73 -8.74 9.61
C PRO A 69 4.73 -7.51 10.53
N LEU A 70 3.56 -7.01 10.90
CA LEU A 70 3.43 -5.82 11.76
C LEU A 70 4.33 -5.92 13.02
N ALA A 71 4.55 -7.14 13.53
CA ALA A 71 5.48 -7.43 14.61
C ALA A 71 6.94 -7.05 14.28
N ALA A 72 7.45 -7.39 13.09
CA ALA A 72 8.81 -7.06 12.66
C ALA A 72 8.99 -5.54 12.50
N ILE A 73 7.99 -4.87 11.93
CA ILE A 73 8.01 -3.40 11.79
C ILE A 73 8.02 -2.72 13.17
N LEU A 74 7.24 -3.23 14.12
CA LEU A 74 7.19 -2.69 15.49
C LEU A 74 8.50 -2.91 16.24
N GLU A 75 9.14 -4.08 16.07
CA GLU A 75 10.44 -4.39 16.66
C GLU A 75 11.54 -3.47 16.08
N GLU A 76 11.58 -3.30 14.77
CA GLU A 76 12.52 -2.40 14.11
C GLU A 76 12.31 -0.93 14.53
N LEU A 77 11.05 -0.48 14.61
CA LEU A 77 10.72 0.87 15.11
C LEU A 77 11.15 1.08 16.56
N GLN A 78 11.07 0.05 17.41
CA GLN A 78 11.57 0.12 18.79
C GLN A 78 13.09 0.23 18.80
N GLY A 79 13.80 -0.59 18.00
CA GLY A 79 15.25 -0.53 17.85
C GLY A 79 15.74 0.84 17.40
N ILE A 80 15.16 1.38 16.32
CA ILE A 80 15.52 2.69 15.76
C ILE A 80 15.28 3.82 16.78
N ARG A 81 14.20 3.74 17.57
CA ARG A 81 13.90 4.74 18.60
C ARG A 81 14.91 4.72 19.74
N GLU A 82 15.36 3.53 20.14
CA GLU A 82 16.34 3.38 21.20
C GLU A 82 17.72 3.88 20.74
N GLU A 83 18.14 3.51 19.54
CA GLU A 83 19.37 4.04 18.95
C GLU A 83 19.35 5.58 18.84
N ASN A 84 18.22 6.15 18.41
CA ASN A 84 18.04 7.60 18.39
C ASN A 84 18.13 8.23 19.79
N ARG A 85 17.63 7.55 20.83
CA ARG A 85 17.71 8.03 22.21
C ARG A 85 19.17 8.11 22.66
N LEU A 86 19.94 7.04 22.43
CA LEU A 86 21.36 6.95 22.78
C LEU A 86 22.19 7.99 22.02
N LEU A 87 22.02 8.10 20.70
CA LEU A 87 22.72 9.10 19.90
C LEU A 87 22.42 10.53 20.38
N ARG A 88 21.18 10.83 20.78
CA ARG A 88 20.82 12.13 21.34
C ARG A 88 21.42 12.39 22.72
N GLU A 89 21.67 11.35 23.51
CA GLU A 89 22.40 11.44 24.78
C GLU A 89 23.86 11.75 24.52
N GLU A 90 24.51 10.98 23.66
CA GLU A 90 25.92 11.18 23.31
C GLU A 90 26.18 12.56 22.69
N VAL A 91 25.32 13.02 21.78
CA VAL A 91 25.40 14.38 21.23
C VAL A 91 25.23 15.45 22.32
N ARG A 92 24.37 15.23 23.32
CA ARG A 92 24.23 16.16 24.45
C ARG A 92 25.50 16.20 25.29
N GLU A 93 26.08 15.05 25.59
CA GLU A 93 27.31 14.93 26.38
C GLU A 93 28.50 15.58 25.67
N LEU A 94 28.67 15.31 24.38
CA LEU A 94 29.71 15.92 23.56
C LEU A 94 29.57 17.44 23.53
N ARG A 95 28.36 17.96 23.32
CA ARG A 95 28.10 19.41 23.35
C ARG A 95 28.41 20.01 24.72
N ALA A 96 28.06 19.33 25.80
CA ALA A 96 28.35 19.80 27.15
C ALA A 96 29.86 19.78 27.45
N ALA A 97 30.59 18.76 26.98
CA ALA A 97 32.03 18.67 27.12
C ALA A 97 32.75 19.76 26.32
N MET A 98 32.32 20.02 25.07
CA MET A 98 32.84 21.11 24.25
C MET A 98 32.61 22.47 24.90
N LEU A 99 31.42 22.71 25.45
CA LEU A 99 31.10 23.96 26.15
C LEU A 99 32.01 24.17 27.37
N ARG A 100 32.17 23.14 28.22
CA ARG A 100 33.11 23.20 29.36
C ARG A 100 34.56 23.41 28.95
N GLY A 101 34.97 22.88 27.80
CA GLY A 101 36.32 23.09 27.26
C GLY A 101 36.57 24.50 26.73
N LEU A 102 35.52 25.22 26.31
CA LEU A 102 35.61 26.62 25.88
C LEU A 102 35.66 27.59 27.06
N ASP A 103 35.03 27.26 28.18
CA ASP A 103 35.02 28.09 29.40
C ASP A 103 36.31 27.93 30.26
N GLY A 104 37.20 26.99 29.89
CA GLY A 104 38.39 26.61 30.65
C GLY A 104 39.74 27.13 30.10
N ASN A 105 39.73 28.01 29.10
CA ASN A 105 40.92 28.65 28.50
C ASN A 105 40.79 30.17 28.51
#